data_AF-A0A9P7ANI3-F1
#
_entry.id   AF-A0A9P7ANI3-F1
#
_cell.length_a   1.000
_cell.length_b   1.000
_cell.length_c   1.000
_cell.angle_alpha   90.00
_cell.angle_beta   90.00
_cell.angle_gamma   90.00
#
_symmetry.space_group_name_H-M   'P 1'
#
loop_
_entity.id
_entity.type
_entity.pdbx_description
1 polymer ?
#
loop_
_entity_poly.entity_id
_entity_poly.type
_entity_poly.pdbx_seq_one_letter_code
_entity_poly.pdbx_strand_id
1 'polypeptide(L)'
;SICRDPEVFPEPEAFKPQRWIDGHGRLRDTLYNRLYGFGRRKCPGQYIADRSAFISAVLIPWAFQLTLDPTKPLDDTGSMNVEKALLPFTYRPCTTEFEMMIPGLVEENWTQVTHPSVLSVIISRSRVAWAPF
;
A
#
# COMPACT_ATOMS: atom_id res chain seq x y z
N SER A 1 23.18 -6.10 -4.65
CA SER A 1 21.93 -6.43 -5.37
C SER A 1 21.83 -5.53 -6.59
N ILE A 2 21.34 -6.02 -7.74
CA ILE A 2 21.21 -5.23 -8.98
C ILE A 2 20.34 -3.97 -8.82
N CYS A 3 19.40 -3.98 -7.86
CA CYS A 3 18.55 -2.84 -7.55
C CYS A 3 19.23 -1.75 -6.71
N ARG A 4 20.48 -1.97 -6.26
CA ARG A 4 21.26 -1.03 -5.45
C ARG A 4 22.59 -0.66 -6.10
N ASP A 5 22.70 -0.83 -7.41
CA ASP A 5 23.88 -0.46 -8.17
C ASP A 5 23.98 1.08 -8.26
N PRO A 6 25.02 1.72 -7.71
CA PRO A 6 25.16 3.17 -7.73
C PRO A 6 25.39 3.75 -9.13
N GLU A 7 25.88 2.96 -10.10
CA GLU A 7 26.05 3.43 -11.49
C GLU A 7 24.70 3.64 -12.18
N VAL A 8 23.68 2.84 -11.80
CA VAL A 8 22.32 2.90 -12.35
C VAL A 8 21.40 3.75 -11.48
N PHE A 9 21.54 3.64 -10.15
CA PHE A 9 20.71 4.30 -9.16
C PHE A 9 21.58 5.16 -8.22
N PRO A 10 21.88 6.42 -8.58
CA PRO A 10 22.62 7.32 -7.70
C PRO A 10 21.94 7.45 -6.33
N GLU A 11 22.67 7.28 -5.24
CA GLU A 11 22.11 7.18 -3.88
C GLU A 11 21.09 6.02 -3.75
N PRO A 12 21.56 4.75 -3.88
CA PRO A 12 20.68 3.58 -3.97
C PRO A 12 19.97 3.24 -2.66
N GLU A 13 20.50 3.68 -1.51
CA GLU A 13 19.90 3.44 -0.18
C GLU A 13 18.82 4.48 0.15
N ALA A 14 18.70 5.57 -0.61
CA ALA A 14 17.70 6.59 -0.38
C ALA A 14 16.38 6.28 -1.10
N PHE A 15 15.27 6.30 -0.37
CA PHE A 15 13.93 6.18 -0.95
C PHE A 15 13.55 7.47 -1.71
N LYS A 16 13.71 7.47 -3.04
CA LYS A 16 13.42 8.63 -3.92
C LYS A 16 12.40 8.28 -5.00
N PRO A 17 11.08 8.39 -4.73
CA PRO A 17 10.03 8.11 -5.73
C PRO A 17 10.18 8.92 -7.01
N GLN A 18 10.67 10.15 -6.92
CA GLN A 18 10.87 11.09 -8.04
C GLN A 18 11.82 10.54 -9.10
N ARG A 19 12.66 9.56 -8.76
CA ARG A 19 13.57 8.92 -9.72
C ARG A 19 12.83 8.23 -10.86
N TRP A 20 11.59 7.80 -10.61
CA TRP A 20 10.77 7.08 -11.59
C TRP A 20 9.89 8.01 -12.45
N ILE A 21 9.90 9.32 -12.19
CA ILE A 21 9.02 10.31 -12.82
C ILE A 21 9.85 11.34 -13.61
N ASP A 22 9.46 11.63 -14.84
CA ASP A 22 10.09 12.66 -15.69
C ASP A 22 9.64 14.10 -15.32
N GLY A 23 10.20 15.10 -15.99
CA GLY A 23 9.84 16.51 -15.77
C GLY A 23 8.40 16.88 -16.16
N HIS A 24 7.69 15.98 -16.84
CA HIS A 24 6.29 16.14 -17.24
C HIS A 24 5.33 15.31 -16.37
N GLY A 25 5.83 14.67 -15.30
CA GLY A 25 5.01 13.84 -14.42
C GLY A 25 4.70 12.44 -14.96
N ARG A 26 5.36 12.00 -16.05
CA ARG A 26 5.17 10.67 -16.64
C ARG A 26 6.21 9.70 -16.09
N LEU A 27 5.88 8.40 -16.12
CA LEU A 27 6.85 7.37 -15.76
C LEU A 27 8.02 7.38 -16.77
N ARG A 28 9.25 7.30 -16.26
CA ARG A 28 10.44 7.22 -17.11
C ARG A 28 10.55 5.85 -17.76
N ASP A 29 10.59 5.81 -19.09
CA ASP A 29 10.81 4.58 -19.85
C ASP A 29 12.27 4.08 -19.83
N THR A 30 13.20 4.94 -19.41
CA THR A 30 14.65 4.67 -19.44
C THR A 30 15.14 3.83 -18.26
N LEU A 31 14.36 3.73 -17.18
CA LEU A 31 14.72 2.96 -16.00
C LEU A 31 14.11 1.57 -16.08
N TYR A 32 14.90 0.61 -16.55
CA TYR A 32 14.51 -0.79 -16.57
C TYR A 32 14.41 -1.35 -15.15
N ASN A 33 13.17 -1.42 -14.65
CA ASN A 33 12.86 -2.13 -13.43
C ASN A 33 13.08 -3.64 -13.64
N ARG A 34 14.13 -4.18 -13.00
CA ARG A 34 14.50 -5.61 -13.04
C ARG A 34 13.95 -6.43 -11.87
N LEU A 35 12.97 -5.90 -11.12
CA LEU A 35 12.36 -6.60 -9.96
C LEU A 35 11.74 -7.96 -10.35
N TYR A 36 11.27 -8.09 -11.58
CA TYR A 36 10.66 -9.31 -12.11
C TYR A 36 11.62 -10.22 -12.89
N GLY A 37 12.92 -9.95 -12.83
CA GLY A 37 13.94 -10.65 -13.61
C GLY A 37 14.01 -10.20 -15.07
N PHE A 38 14.80 -10.93 -15.87
CA PHE A 38 15.07 -10.62 -17.28
C PHE A 38 15.17 -11.89 -18.14
N GLY A 39 15.06 -11.72 -19.46
CA GLY A 39 15.17 -12.82 -20.43
C GLY A 39 13.97 -13.76 -20.46
N ARG A 40 14.19 -15.01 -20.89
CA ARG A 40 13.15 -16.04 -21.09
C ARG A 40 12.38 -16.43 -19.82
N ARG A 41 12.88 -16.08 -18.64
CA ARG A 41 12.31 -16.41 -17.33
C ARG A 41 11.78 -15.17 -16.60
N LYS A 42 11.56 -14.06 -17.32
CA LYS A 42 10.90 -12.87 -16.76
C LYS A 42 9.54 -13.27 -16.18
N CYS A 43 9.20 -12.76 -15.00
CA CYS A 43 7.96 -13.12 -14.31
C CYS A 43 6.75 -12.88 -15.23
N PRO A 44 5.96 -13.92 -15.57
CA PRO A 44 4.75 -13.74 -16.38
C PRO A 44 3.67 -12.95 -15.62
N GLY A 45 3.71 -12.97 -14.28
CA GLY A 45 2.77 -12.26 -13.41
C GLY A 45 3.08 -10.78 -13.16
N GLN A 46 4.14 -10.22 -13.76
CA GLN A 46 4.57 -8.83 -13.49
C GLN A 46 3.44 -7.80 -13.67
N TYR A 47 2.61 -7.95 -14.70
CA TYR A 47 1.56 -6.98 -15.00
C TYR A 47 0.42 -7.01 -13.99
N ILE A 48 0.14 -8.19 -13.43
CA ILE A 48 -0.86 -8.35 -12.37
C ILE A 48 -0.28 -7.79 -11.08
N ALA A 49 0.96 -8.14 -10.75
CA ALA A 49 1.63 -7.65 -9.55
C ALA A 49 1.71 -6.11 -9.52
N ASP A 50 2.14 -5.48 -10.61
CA ASP A 50 2.24 -4.02 -10.71
C ASP A 50 0.88 -3.33 -10.54
N ARG A 51 -0.16 -3.84 -11.21
CA ARG A 51 -1.52 -3.27 -11.11
C ARG A 51 -2.10 -3.45 -9.72
N SER A 52 -1.98 -4.64 -9.14
CA SER A 52 -2.47 -4.93 -7.80
C SER A 52 -1.75 -4.08 -6.75
N ALA A 53 -0.42 -3.94 -6.86
CA ALA A 53 0.37 -3.09 -5.97
C ALA A 53 -0.03 -1.61 -6.10
N PHE A 54 -0.21 -1.11 -7.32
CA PHE A 54 -0.67 0.26 -7.56
C PHE A 54 -2.05 0.53 -6.94
N ILE A 55 -3.01 -0.36 -7.19
CA ILE A 55 -4.36 -0.25 -6.63
C ILE A 55 -4.30 -0.23 -5.11
N SER A 56 -3.51 -1.13 -4.51
CA SER A 56 -3.37 -1.21 -3.05
C SER A 56 -2.71 0.06 -2.49
N ALA A 57 -1.67 0.58 -3.14
CA ALA A 57 -0.97 1.78 -2.73
C ALA A 57 -1.86 3.05 -2.78
N VAL A 58 -2.89 3.06 -3.62
CA VAL A 58 -3.87 4.16 -3.69
C VAL A 58 -5.04 3.94 -2.73
N LEU A 59 -5.59 2.72 -2.67
CA LEU A 59 -6.77 2.43 -1.85
C LEU A 59 -6.48 2.45 -0.35
N ILE A 60 -5.29 2.02 0.08
CA ILE A 60 -4.90 2.01 1.49
C ILE A 60 -4.95 3.44 2.07
N PRO A 61 -4.23 4.44 1.52
CA PRO A 61 -4.31 5.80 2.06
C PRO A 61 -5.64 6.50 1.78
N TRP A 62 -6.40 6.05 0.77
CA TRP A 62 -7.76 6.58 0.54
C TRP A 62 -8.75 6.18 1.65
N ALA A 63 -8.63 4.95 2.16
CA ALA A 63 -9.54 4.38 3.16
C ALA A 63 -9.03 4.52 4.61
N PHE A 64 -7.72 4.61 4.81
CA PHE A 64 -7.10 4.55 6.14
C PHE A 64 -6.11 5.68 6.35
N GLN A 65 -6.17 6.27 7.54
CA GLN A 65 -5.10 7.07 8.08
C GLN A 65 -4.12 6.14 8.82
N LEU A 66 -2.90 6.06 8.30
CA LEU A 66 -1.83 5.25 8.88
C LEU A 66 -0.99 6.12 9.80
N THR A 67 -1.05 5.83 11.10
CA THR A 67 -0.18 6.46 12.10
C THR A 67 0.79 5.43 12.64
N LEU A 68 2.07 5.81 12.70
CA LEU A 68 3.10 4.96 13.28
C LEU A 68 3.09 5.11 14.80
N ASP A 69 3.08 3.98 15.50
CA ASP A 69 3.22 3.98 16.95
C ASP A 69 4.72 4.09 17.30
N PRO A 70 5.20 5.22 17.85
CA PRO A 70 6.62 5.42 18.13
C PRO A 70 7.15 4.49 19.24
N THR A 71 6.25 3.85 19.99
CA THR A 71 6.61 2.94 21.09
C THR A 71 6.97 1.54 20.59
N LYS A 72 6.62 1.20 19.35
CA LYS A 72 6.86 -0.12 18.77
C LYS A 72 8.00 -0.03 17.75
N PRO A 73 9.06 -0.83 17.88
CA PRO A 73 10.15 -0.82 16.92
C PRO A 73 9.65 -1.31 15.55
N LEU A 74 10.01 -0.57 14.50
CA LEU A 74 9.80 -1.03 13.14
C LEU A 74 10.68 -2.25 12.91
N ASP A 75 10.06 -3.34 12.47
CA ASP A 75 10.81 -4.53 12.07
C ASP A 75 10.72 -4.71 10.57
N ASP A 76 11.73 -4.18 9.89
CA ASP A 76 11.87 -4.25 8.43
C ASP A 76 12.09 -5.68 7.92
N THR A 77 12.30 -6.65 8.82
CA THR A 77 12.53 -8.07 8.52
C THR A 77 11.38 -9.00 8.90
N GLY A 78 10.25 -8.45 9.38
CA GLY A 78 9.18 -9.23 10.01
C GLY A 78 8.56 -10.31 9.11
N SER A 79 8.57 -10.13 7.79
CA SER A 79 8.02 -11.10 6.82
C SER A 79 9.00 -12.20 6.41
N MET A 80 10.31 -12.03 6.65
CA MET A 80 11.34 -13.02 6.35
C MET A 80 11.64 -13.95 7.55
N ASN A 81 11.22 -13.56 8.75
CA ASN A 81 11.39 -14.35 9.97
C ASN A 81 10.10 -15.13 10.25
N VAL A 82 10.13 -16.44 10.02
CA VAL A 82 8.96 -17.33 10.17
C VAL A 82 8.37 -17.29 11.60
N GLU A 83 9.21 -17.14 12.63
CA GLU A 83 8.76 -16.94 14.01
C GLU A 83 7.98 -15.64 14.22
N LYS A 84 8.34 -14.59 13.50
CA LYS A 84 7.66 -13.29 13.57
C LYS A 84 6.40 -13.22 12.71
N ALA A 85 6.36 -13.99 11.61
CA ALA A 85 5.16 -14.19 10.81
C ALA A 85 4.04 -14.93 11.58
N LEU A 86 4.40 -15.67 12.62
CA LEU A 86 3.48 -16.34 13.55
C LEU A 86 3.10 -15.48 14.77
N LEU A 87 3.69 -14.30 14.93
CA LEU A 87 3.28 -13.41 16.00
C LEU A 87 1.80 -13.03 15.78
N PRO A 88 1.00 -13.00 16.85
CA PRO A 88 -0.40 -12.63 16.74
C PRO A 88 -0.54 -11.26 16.07
N PHE A 89 -1.66 -11.07 15.36
CA PHE A 89 -2.07 -9.82 14.68
C PHE A 89 -2.11 -8.58 15.61
N THR A 90 -1.80 -8.76 16.89
CA THR A 90 -1.63 -7.75 17.93
C THR A 90 -0.31 -6.98 17.85
N TYR A 91 0.71 -7.49 17.14
CA TYR A 91 1.89 -6.69 16.78
C TYR A 91 1.56 -5.79 15.58
N ARG A 92 0.76 -4.74 15.82
CA ARG A 92 0.52 -3.69 14.84
C ARG A 92 1.53 -2.55 15.07
N PRO A 93 2.59 -2.42 14.25
CA PRO A 93 3.50 -1.27 14.32
C PRO A 93 2.80 0.03 13.88
N CYS A 94 1.68 -0.07 13.18
CA CYS A 94 0.83 1.06 12.80
C CYS A 94 -0.58 0.94 13.41
N THR A 95 -1.07 2.04 13.95
CA THR A 95 -2.49 2.24 14.24
C THR A 95 -3.18 2.61 12.94
N THR A 96 -4.26 1.89 12.62
CA THR A 96 -5.05 2.11 11.40
C THR A 96 -6.40 2.67 11.82
N GLU A 97 -6.61 3.95 11.58
CA GLU A 97 -7.92 4.58 11.76
C GLU A 97 -8.59 4.64 10.40
N PHE A 98 -9.85 4.17 10.33
CA PHE A 98 -10.62 4.23 9.10
C PHE A 98 -11.24 5.62 9.01
N GLU A 99 -10.68 6.46 8.15
CA GLU A 99 -11.22 7.76 7.83
C GLU A 99 -11.16 7.90 6.30
N MET A 100 -12.34 8.01 5.67
CA MET A 100 -12.43 8.15 4.23
C MET A 100 -12.01 9.57 3.83
N MET A 101 -11.06 9.68 2.92
CA MET A 101 -10.51 10.98 2.47
C MET A 101 -11.57 11.87 1.76
N ILE A 102 -12.72 11.32 1.35
CA ILE A 102 -13.84 12.07 0.76
C ILE A 102 -15.14 11.67 1.49
N PRO A 103 -15.61 12.46 2.46
CA PRO A 103 -16.93 12.31 3.05
C PRO A 103 -17.99 12.56 1.96
N GLY A 104 -18.79 11.54 1.60
CA GLY A 104 -19.96 11.70 0.70
C GLY A 104 -19.92 10.95 -0.64
N LEU A 105 -18.79 10.38 -1.07
CA LEU A 105 -18.73 9.62 -2.34
C LEU A 105 -19.46 8.25 -2.28
N VAL A 106 -19.64 7.72 -1.06
CA VAL A 106 -20.14 6.36 -0.83
C VAL A 106 -21.67 6.31 -0.66
N GLU A 107 -22.31 7.42 -0.31
CA GLU A 107 -23.73 7.40 0.11
C GLU A 107 -24.71 7.18 -1.06
N GLU A 108 -24.39 7.59 -2.30
CA GLU A 108 -25.38 7.52 -3.40
C GLU A 108 -25.36 6.23 -4.24
N ASN A 109 -24.24 5.50 -4.38
CA ASN A 109 -24.13 4.47 -5.43
C ASN A 109 -23.68 3.05 -5.02
N TRP A 110 -23.31 2.80 -3.76
CA TRP A 110 -22.72 1.50 -3.37
C TRP A 110 -23.68 0.52 -2.70
N THR A 111 -24.93 0.92 -2.43
CA THR A 111 -25.98 0.01 -1.93
C THR A 111 -26.37 -1.08 -2.94
N GLN A 112 -26.05 -0.90 -4.22
CA GLN A 112 -26.44 -1.85 -5.28
C GLN A 112 -25.37 -2.89 -5.64
N VAL A 113 -24.12 -2.74 -5.17
CA VAL A 113 -22.96 -3.50 -5.71
C VAL A 113 -22.32 -4.46 -4.70
N THR A 114 -22.65 -4.38 -3.41
CA THR A 114 -21.95 -5.16 -2.36
C THR A 114 -22.83 -6.21 -1.69
N HIS A 115 -22.25 -7.39 -1.43
CA HIS A 115 -22.90 -8.46 -0.68
C HIS A 115 -23.13 -8.02 0.79
N PRO A 116 -24.24 -8.42 1.45
CA PRO A 116 -24.66 -7.90 2.77
C PRO A 116 -23.60 -7.97 3.88
N SER A 117 -22.67 -8.92 3.82
CA SER A 117 -21.59 -9.10 4.79
C SER A 117 -20.47 -8.06 4.69
N VAL A 118 -20.30 -7.42 3.53
CA VAL A 118 -19.30 -6.34 3.32
C VAL A 118 -19.90 -4.99 3.70
N LEU A 119 -21.20 -4.81 3.42
CA LEU A 119 -21.99 -3.64 3.85
C LEU A 119 -22.02 -3.47 5.36
N SER A 120 -22.12 -4.55 6.14
CA SER A 120 -22.18 -4.47 7.60
C SER A 120 -20.87 -3.97 8.22
N VAL A 121 -19.71 -4.33 7.66
CA VAL A 121 -18.40 -3.84 8.12
C VAL A 121 -18.21 -2.36 7.80
N ILE A 122 -18.68 -1.92 6.63
CA ILE A 122 -18.56 -0.54 6.16
C ILE A 122 -19.54 0.39 6.90
N ILE A 123 -20.82 -0.01 7.05
CA ILE A 123 -21.87 0.81 7.68
C ILE A 123 -21.80 0.79 9.22
N SER A 124 -21.40 -0.32 9.84
CA SER A 124 -21.36 -0.37 11.33
C SER A 124 -20.32 0.56 11.94
N ARG A 125 -19.30 0.98 11.17
CA ARG A 125 -18.24 1.87 11.63
C ARG A 125 -18.41 3.32 11.19
N SER A 126 -19.26 3.61 10.21
CA SER A 126 -19.60 5.00 9.84
C SER A 126 -20.56 5.68 10.82
N ARG A 127 -21.29 4.91 11.66
CA ARG A 127 -22.21 5.46 12.68
C ARG A 127 -21.53 5.92 13.98
N VAL A 128 -20.23 5.74 14.15
CA VAL A 128 -19.55 6.13 15.41
C VAL A 128 -19.15 7.62 15.43
N ALA A 129 -19.26 8.34 14.31
CA ALA A 129 -18.86 9.75 14.23
C ALA A 129 -19.97 10.77 14.57
N TRP A 130 -21.19 10.34 14.90
CA TRP A 130 -22.29 11.26 15.24
C TRP A 130 -23.09 10.76 16.45
N ALA A 131 -22.52 10.86 17.64
CA ALA A 131 -23.28 10.95 18.88
C ALA A 131 -23.10 12.38 19.41
N PRO A 132 -24.18 13.17 19.57
CA PRO A 132 -24.06 14.54 20.08
C PRO A 132 -23.78 14.48 21.59
N PHE A 133 -22.74 15.19 22.01
CA PHE A 133 -22.68 15.82 23.33
C PHE A 133 -22.82 17.33 23.12
#